data_AF-X6D6S4-F1
#
_entry.id   AF-X6D6S4-F1
#
_cell.length_a   1.000
_cell.length_b   1.000
_cell.length_c   1.000
_cell.angle_alpha   90.00
_cell.angle_beta   90.00
_cell.angle_gamma   90.00
#
_symmetry.space_group_name_H-M   'P 1'
#
loop_
_entity.id
_entity.type
_entity.pdbx_description
1 polymer ?
#
loop_
_entity_poly.entity_id
_entity_poly.type
_entity_poly.pdbx_seq_one_letter_code
_entity_poly.pdbx_strand_id
1 'polypeptide(L)'
;MAHDLNLPAIADGQTDGQWQTSNDGDAALGNALSDQLAIDFSAGNVTLTSTQYRTAYTFKPSAALAAARTLILPAVKRPFVFHNSDATYSVTLKSTDGASPETALTKTVAPGSFFIGYTNGSSPGLYGASVATSGGALADGDYGDVTISGSGTVISIDAFTGATAGMILYYDGDSPPSWRQLAPGSSGQFLKTLGAADPAWSDLPYDLPLSFGGTPTAGQLIGKLIVVRDVALAANFAGSVGHVGTNPAATFAVDVQDNGASIGTVSISTGGAFTFTTSSGTAKTVSSGHRLEFYAPANSPAESSIANIAATLKGTAI
;
A
#
# COMPACT_ATOMS: atom_id res chain seq x y z
N MET A 1 30.67 6.37 -50.58
CA MET A 1 29.43 6.08 -49.82
C MET A 1 29.50 6.86 -48.52
N ALA A 2 28.46 7.60 -48.15
CA ALA A 2 28.46 8.34 -46.88
C ALA A 2 27.94 7.42 -45.77
N HIS A 3 28.72 7.28 -44.70
CA HIS A 3 28.35 6.54 -43.48
C HIS A 3 28.18 7.50 -42.30
N ASP A 4 27.42 7.04 -41.31
CA ASP A 4 26.96 7.88 -40.21
C ASP A 4 28.09 8.38 -39.28
N LEU A 5 29.26 7.74 -39.30
CA LEU A 5 30.44 8.20 -38.56
C LEU A 5 31.38 9.10 -39.38
N ASN A 6 31.18 9.22 -40.70
CA ASN A 6 32.04 9.99 -41.61
C ASN A 6 33.55 9.74 -41.42
N LEU A 7 33.92 8.49 -41.12
CA LEU A 7 35.30 8.02 -41.14
C LEU A 7 35.93 8.27 -42.52
N PRO A 8 37.22 8.64 -42.59
CA PRO A 8 37.97 8.64 -43.84
C PRO A 8 37.83 7.31 -44.58
N ALA A 9 37.69 7.37 -45.91
CA ALA A 9 37.68 6.20 -46.77
C ALA A 9 38.83 6.31 -47.76
N ILE A 10 39.49 5.19 -48.04
CA ILE A 10 40.49 5.11 -49.10
C ILE A 10 39.75 5.32 -50.43
N ALA A 11 40.16 6.33 -51.20
CA ALA A 11 39.50 6.66 -52.46
C ALA A 11 39.90 5.68 -53.58
N ASP A 12 38.99 5.43 -54.52
CA ASP A 12 39.30 4.65 -55.72
C ASP A 12 40.44 5.34 -56.51
N GLY A 13 41.56 4.65 -56.66
CA GLY A 13 42.75 5.18 -57.33
C GLY A 13 43.68 6.00 -56.44
N GLN A 14 43.50 6.03 -55.11
CA GLN A 14 44.48 6.63 -54.19
C GLN A 14 45.81 5.87 -54.28
N THR A 15 46.82 6.43 -54.94
CA THR A 15 48.11 5.75 -55.16
C THR A 15 49.06 5.85 -53.97
N ASP A 16 48.97 6.94 -53.20
CA ASP A 16 49.83 7.21 -52.04
C ASP A 16 48.99 7.49 -50.78
N GLY A 17 49.55 7.17 -49.61
CA GLY A 17 48.95 7.56 -48.33
C GLY A 17 47.79 6.68 -47.84
N GLN A 18 47.53 5.54 -48.49
CA GLN A 18 46.41 4.65 -48.14
C GLN A 18 46.46 4.17 -46.68
N TRP A 19 47.68 3.87 -46.19
CA TRP A 19 47.92 3.44 -44.80
C TRP A 19 47.57 4.54 -43.80
N GLN A 20 47.87 5.80 -44.12
CA GLN A 20 47.52 6.94 -43.29
C GLN A 20 46.00 7.10 -43.24
N THR A 21 45.32 7.04 -44.39
CA THR A 21 43.84 7.11 -44.43
C THR A 21 43.20 5.97 -43.64
N SER A 22 43.75 4.76 -43.70
CA SER A 22 43.31 3.63 -42.88
C SER A 22 43.53 3.90 -41.39
N ASN A 23 44.73 4.32 -40.99
CA ASN A 23 45.07 4.62 -39.61
C ASN A 23 44.18 5.73 -39.02
N ASP A 24 43.89 6.77 -39.81
CA ASP A 24 42.99 7.85 -39.42
C ASP A 24 41.54 7.36 -39.26
N GLY A 25 41.10 6.45 -40.14
CA GLY A 25 39.81 5.77 -40.03
C GLY A 25 39.69 4.92 -38.77
N ASP A 26 40.71 4.12 -38.47
CA ASP A 26 40.78 3.26 -37.29
C ASP A 26 40.83 4.09 -36.00
N ALA A 27 41.61 5.18 -35.99
CA ALA A 27 41.66 6.12 -34.86
C ALA A 27 40.29 6.79 -34.64
N ALA A 28 39.64 7.25 -35.70
CA ALA A 28 38.32 7.86 -35.62
C ALA A 28 37.26 6.86 -35.12
N LEU A 29 37.34 5.59 -35.54
CA LEU A 29 36.45 4.53 -35.05
C LEU A 29 36.69 4.23 -33.57
N GLY A 30 37.96 4.10 -33.15
CA GLY A 30 38.34 3.89 -31.75
C GLY A 30 37.80 4.98 -30.84
N ASN A 31 37.95 6.24 -31.26
CA ASN A 31 37.43 7.39 -30.53
C ASN A 31 35.89 7.37 -30.48
N ALA A 32 35.24 7.10 -31.62
CA ALA A 32 33.78 7.06 -31.71
C ALA A 32 33.15 5.97 -30.83
N LEU A 33 33.85 4.89 -30.49
CA LEU A 33 33.32 3.78 -29.68
C LEU A 33 33.69 3.84 -28.20
N SER A 34 34.83 4.45 -27.85
CA SER A 34 35.39 4.32 -26.50
C SER A 34 35.76 5.64 -25.83
N ASP A 35 35.91 6.73 -26.59
CA ASP A 35 36.36 8.00 -26.03
C ASP A 35 35.21 8.82 -25.44
N GLN A 36 35.57 9.83 -24.64
CA GLN A 36 34.66 10.70 -23.94
C GLN A 36 34.96 12.17 -24.25
N LEU A 37 33.95 12.89 -24.75
CA LEU A 37 34.03 14.33 -24.95
C LEU A 37 33.54 15.09 -23.71
N ALA A 38 34.41 15.93 -23.16
CA ALA A 38 34.06 16.90 -22.13
C ALA A 38 33.47 18.17 -22.77
N ILE A 39 32.27 18.56 -22.36
CA ILE A 39 31.49 19.66 -22.93
C ILE A 39 31.50 20.84 -21.96
N ASP A 40 31.94 21.99 -22.42
CA ASP A 40 31.92 23.22 -21.64
C ASP A 40 30.57 23.94 -21.73
N PHE A 41 29.86 24.04 -20.60
CA PHE A 41 28.59 24.75 -20.43
C PHE A 41 28.73 26.11 -19.73
N SER A 42 29.96 26.64 -19.61
CA SER A 42 30.24 27.93 -18.97
C SER A 42 29.47 29.07 -19.64
N ALA A 43 29.36 29.04 -20.97
CA ALA A 43 28.64 30.05 -21.76
C ALA A 43 27.12 29.83 -21.88
N GLY A 44 26.57 28.77 -21.28
CA GLY A 44 25.14 28.46 -21.37
C GLY A 44 24.84 27.07 -21.96
N ASN A 45 23.72 26.99 -22.67
CA ASN A 45 23.33 25.79 -23.43
C ASN A 45 24.31 25.57 -24.59
N VAL A 46 24.55 24.31 -24.95
CA VAL A 46 25.55 23.93 -25.95
C VAL A 46 24.89 23.20 -27.11
N THR A 47 25.28 23.54 -28.33
CA THR A 47 24.96 22.79 -29.54
C THR A 47 26.20 22.09 -30.05
N LEU A 48 26.17 20.76 -30.12
CA LEU A 48 27.27 19.99 -30.71
C LEU A 48 27.19 20.07 -32.23
N THR A 49 28.34 20.31 -32.84
CA THR A 49 28.52 20.10 -34.29
C THR A 49 28.50 18.60 -34.62
N SER A 50 28.16 18.26 -35.86
CA SER A 50 28.24 16.87 -36.34
C SER A 50 29.63 16.25 -36.18
N THR A 51 30.69 17.07 -36.27
CA THR A 51 32.07 16.64 -36.05
C THR A 51 32.30 16.30 -34.58
N GLN A 52 32.01 17.21 -33.65
CA GLN A 52 32.14 16.96 -32.20
C GLN A 52 31.31 15.74 -31.76
N TYR A 53 30.11 15.59 -32.32
CA TYR A 53 29.26 14.45 -31.99
C TYR A 53 29.79 13.11 -32.54
N ARG A 54 30.67 13.11 -33.53
CA ARG A 54 31.34 11.90 -34.06
C ARG A 54 32.59 11.52 -33.29
N THR A 55 33.23 12.43 -32.54
CA THR A 55 34.55 12.17 -31.94
C THR A 55 34.52 11.26 -30.71
N ALA A 56 33.37 11.03 -30.08
CA ALA A 56 33.28 10.28 -28.83
C ALA A 56 32.01 9.43 -28.76
N TYR A 57 32.02 8.39 -27.92
CA TYR A 57 30.81 7.65 -27.54
C TYR A 57 30.10 8.28 -26.35
N THR A 58 30.88 8.78 -25.39
CA THR A 58 30.37 9.35 -24.13
C THR A 58 30.54 10.86 -24.12
N PHE A 59 29.51 11.56 -23.66
CA PHE A 59 29.52 13.02 -23.51
C PHE A 59 29.24 13.38 -22.05
N LYS A 60 29.94 14.35 -21.50
CA LYS A 60 29.69 14.84 -20.14
C LYS A 60 30.05 16.31 -19.95
N PRO A 61 29.51 16.99 -18.93
CA PRO A 61 30.01 18.31 -18.54
C PRO A 61 31.51 18.28 -18.23
N SER A 62 32.25 19.28 -18.68
CA SER A 62 33.69 19.44 -18.39
C SER A 62 33.96 19.88 -16.95
N ALA A 63 32.97 20.50 -16.30
CA ALA A 63 33.02 21.00 -14.94
C ALA A 63 31.62 20.98 -14.31
N ALA A 64 31.53 21.29 -13.02
CA ALA A 64 30.26 21.51 -12.34
C ALA A 64 29.46 22.64 -13.02
N LEU A 65 28.16 22.42 -13.15
CA LEU A 65 27.23 23.34 -13.77
C LEU A 65 26.81 24.41 -12.76
N ALA A 66 26.63 25.64 -13.25
CA ALA A 66 26.12 26.75 -12.44
C ALA A 66 24.57 26.86 -12.45
N ALA A 67 23.91 26.12 -13.33
CA ALA A 67 22.46 26.08 -13.50
C ALA A 67 22.08 24.85 -14.36
N ALA A 68 20.79 24.52 -14.45
CA ALA A 68 20.29 23.55 -15.43
C ALA A 68 20.64 23.96 -16.86
N ARG A 69 21.02 22.99 -17.70
CA ARG A 69 21.50 23.22 -19.07
C ARG A 69 20.75 22.38 -20.10
N THR A 70 20.85 22.79 -21.35
CA THR A 70 20.44 22.00 -22.51
C THR A 70 21.65 21.65 -23.37
N LEU A 71 21.79 20.38 -23.72
CA LEU A 71 22.68 19.90 -24.75
C LEU A 71 21.88 19.58 -26.02
N ILE A 72 22.21 20.26 -27.11
CA ILE A 72 21.59 20.10 -28.40
C ILE A 72 22.48 19.20 -29.26
N LEU A 73 21.91 18.08 -29.69
CA LEU A 73 22.55 17.03 -30.47
C LEU A 73 22.18 17.17 -31.95
N PRO A 74 23.14 16.99 -32.87
CA PRO A 74 22.88 17.04 -34.30
C PRO A 74 22.07 15.81 -34.75
N ALA A 75 21.35 15.95 -35.87
CA ALA A 75 20.60 14.86 -36.51
C ALA A 75 21.53 13.87 -37.24
N VAL A 76 22.43 13.22 -36.49
CA VAL A 76 23.38 12.21 -36.96
C VAL A 76 22.92 10.86 -36.44
N LYS A 77 22.80 9.82 -37.28
CA LYS A 77 22.34 8.52 -36.80
C LYS A 77 23.44 7.77 -36.03
N ARG A 78 23.37 7.64 -34.70
CA ARG A 78 24.30 6.79 -33.92
C ARG A 78 23.84 6.57 -32.47
N PRO A 79 24.30 5.48 -31.82
CA PRO A 79 24.23 5.37 -30.37
C PRO A 79 25.25 6.28 -29.69
N PHE A 80 24.94 6.67 -28.45
CA PHE A 80 25.81 7.42 -27.56
C PHE A 80 25.37 7.28 -26.10
N VAL A 81 26.24 7.70 -25.18
CA VAL A 81 25.93 7.88 -23.77
C VAL A 81 26.14 9.34 -23.39
N PHE A 82 25.22 9.90 -22.60
CA PHE A 82 25.48 11.16 -21.90
C PHE A 82 25.55 10.88 -20.41
N HIS A 83 26.67 11.27 -19.78
CA HIS A 83 26.86 11.19 -18.35
C HIS A 83 26.69 12.60 -17.77
N ASN A 84 25.60 12.82 -17.03
CA ASN A 84 25.49 14.03 -16.24
C ASN A 84 26.30 13.87 -14.96
N SER A 85 27.59 14.18 -15.04
CA SER A 85 28.50 14.11 -13.89
C SER A 85 28.30 15.25 -12.88
N ASP A 86 27.33 16.15 -13.11
CA ASP A 86 26.99 17.19 -12.15
C ASP A 86 26.24 16.61 -10.95
N ALA A 87 26.44 17.19 -9.76
CA ALA A 87 25.81 16.74 -8.52
C ALA A 87 24.46 17.43 -8.21
N THR A 88 24.15 18.54 -8.87
CA THR A 88 23.05 19.44 -8.48
C THR A 88 22.05 19.69 -9.59
N TYR A 89 22.53 19.92 -10.81
CA TYR A 89 21.72 20.40 -11.92
C TYR A 89 21.52 19.33 -12.99
N SER A 90 20.30 19.30 -13.54
CA SER A 90 19.95 18.43 -14.65
C SER A 90 20.46 19.00 -15.98
N VAL A 91 20.66 18.10 -16.95
CA VAL A 91 20.90 18.46 -18.35
C VAL A 91 19.79 17.89 -19.22
N THR A 92 19.13 18.75 -19.97
CA THR A 92 18.12 18.37 -20.97
C THR A 92 18.81 18.07 -22.29
N LEU A 93 18.65 16.85 -22.81
CA LEU A 93 19.07 16.48 -24.15
C LEU A 93 17.96 16.80 -25.14
N LYS A 94 18.33 17.41 -26.27
CA LYS A 94 17.44 17.70 -27.40
C LYS A 94 18.13 17.32 -28.70
N SER A 95 17.43 16.69 -29.63
CA SER A 95 17.88 16.62 -31.04
C SER A 95 17.20 17.72 -31.83
N THR A 96 17.96 18.53 -32.58
CA THR A 96 17.40 19.45 -33.59
C THR A 96 18.39 19.73 -34.71
N ASP A 97 17.87 20.17 -35.84
CA ASP A 97 18.55 20.78 -36.99
C ASP A 97 18.70 22.32 -36.87
N GLY A 98 18.29 22.92 -35.74
CA GLY A 98 18.44 24.36 -35.48
C GLY A 98 17.15 25.18 -35.59
N ALA A 99 15.99 24.55 -35.82
CA ALA A 99 14.68 25.20 -35.77
C ALA A 99 13.95 24.93 -34.44
N SER A 100 13.39 25.97 -33.82
CA SER A 100 12.46 25.89 -32.67
C SER A 100 11.07 26.38 -33.13
N PRO A 101 9.93 25.86 -32.59
CA PRO A 101 9.79 25.36 -31.22
C PRO A 101 9.31 23.89 -31.01
N GLU A 102 9.88 23.31 -29.94
CA GLU A 102 9.23 22.57 -28.84
C GLU A 102 8.39 21.30 -29.05
N THR A 103 8.31 20.71 -30.24
CA THR A 103 7.79 19.32 -30.37
C THR A 103 8.88 18.24 -30.24
N ALA A 104 10.09 18.65 -29.82
CA ALA A 104 11.24 17.75 -29.72
C ALA A 104 11.08 16.75 -28.56
N LEU A 105 11.35 15.47 -28.83
CA LEU A 105 11.57 14.43 -27.82
C LEU A 105 12.78 14.83 -26.97
N THR A 106 12.56 15.63 -25.93
CA THR A 106 13.60 15.98 -24.96
C THR A 106 13.75 14.87 -23.95
N LYS A 107 14.98 14.71 -23.45
CA LYS A 107 15.29 13.73 -22.40
C LYS A 107 16.06 14.44 -21.30
N THR A 108 15.42 14.60 -20.15
CA THR A 108 16.08 15.16 -18.96
C THR A 108 16.94 14.09 -18.32
N VAL A 109 18.21 14.44 -18.07
CA VAL A 109 19.17 13.60 -17.35
C VAL A 109 19.42 14.26 -16.00
N ALA A 110 18.96 13.60 -14.94
CA ALA A 110 19.12 14.07 -13.58
C ALA A 110 20.61 14.16 -13.18
N PRO A 111 20.96 14.92 -12.13
CA PRO A 111 22.32 14.94 -11.59
C PRO A 111 22.81 13.51 -11.27
N GLY A 112 24.08 13.23 -11.53
CA GLY A 112 24.72 11.93 -11.30
C GLY A 112 24.18 10.77 -12.14
N SER A 113 23.29 11.01 -13.10
CA SER A 113 22.65 9.96 -13.91
C SER A 113 23.26 9.84 -15.31
N PHE A 114 23.00 8.73 -15.97
CA PHE A 114 23.35 8.51 -17.38
C PHE A 114 22.12 8.60 -18.28
N PHE A 115 22.31 8.89 -19.55
CA PHE A 115 21.37 8.59 -20.62
C PHE A 115 22.04 7.61 -21.58
N ILE A 116 21.32 6.54 -21.93
CA ILE A 116 21.75 5.56 -22.92
C ILE A 116 20.72 5.58 -24.04
N GLY A 117 21.17 5.86 -25.26
CA GLY A 117 20.25 6.02 -26.37
C GLY A 117 20.94 6.27 -27.69
N TYR A 118 20.16 6.78 -28.64
CA TYR A 118 20.61 7.07 -29.99
C TYR A 118 19.86 8.26 -30.58
N THR A 119 20.52 8.92 -31.52
CA THR A 119 19.86 9.78 -32.51
C THR A 119 19.60 8.97 -33.77
N ASN A 120 18.43 9.11 -34.40
CA ASN A 120 18.03 8.29 -35.57
C ASN A 120 18.43 8.89 -36.93
N GLY A 121 19.07 10.07 -36.93
CA GLY A 121 19.42 10.82 -38.15
C GLY A 121 18.36 11.83 -38.61
N SER A 122 17.28 12.03 -37.84
CA SER A 122 16.24 13.02 -38.11
C SER A 122 16.08 14.02 -36.95
N SER A 123 15.39 15.12 -37.20
CA SER A 123 15.04 16.16 -36.23
C SER A 123 13.52 16.29 -36.15
N PRO A 124 12.86 15.95 -35.02
CA PRO A 124 13.40 15.30 -33.83
C PRO A 124 13.71 13.82 -34.05
N GLY A 125 14.67 13.29 -33.30
CA GLY A 125 15.19 11.94 -33.52
C GLY A 125 15.90 11.30 -32.34
N LEU A 126 15.64 11.76 -31.11
CA LEU A 126 16.31 11.27 -29.89
C LEU A 126 15.47 10.20 -29.18
N TYR A 127 16.05 9.02 -29.00
CA TYR A 127 15.43 7.87 -28.34
C TYR A 127 16.38 7.28 -27.30
N GLY A 128 15.84 6.78 -26.19
CA GLY A 128 16.62 6.19 -25.11
C GLY A 128 16.00 6.42 -23.74
N ALA A 129 16.74 6.02 -22.71
CA ALA A 129 16.34 6.10 -21.32
C ALA A 129 17.42 6.77 -20.47
N SER A 130 16.98 7.53 -19.47
CA SER A 130 17.84 8.01 -18.39
C SER A 130 17.92 6.92 -17.32
N VAL A 131 19.13 6.57 -16.89
CA VAL A 131 19.44 5.52 -15.91
C VAL A 131 20.09 6.18 -14.69
N ALA A 132 19.46 6.04 -13.53
CA ALA A 132 20.01 6.52 -12.26
C ALA A 132 21.14 5.59 -11.78
N THR A 133 22.20 6.15 -11.18
CA THR A 133 23.39 5.42 -10.72
C THR A 133 23.33 5.02 -9.24
N SER A 134 22.41 5.60 -8.49
CA SER A 134 22.08 5.21 -7.11
C SER A 134 20.66 5.63 -6.74
N GLY A 135 19.93 4.78 -6.00
CA GLY A 135 18.68 5.14 -5.34
C GLY A 135 17.44 5.39 -6.21
N GLY A 136 17.45 5.04 -7.50
CA GLY A 136 16.27 5.16 -8.37
C GLY A 136 15.26 4.04 -8.12
N ALA A 137 14.00 4.39 -7.88
CA ALA A 137 12.90 3.44 -7.97
C ALA A 137 12.85 2.85 -9.39
N LEU A 138 12.64 1.53 -9.51
CA LEU A 138 12.27 0.92 -10.78
C LEU A 138 10.82 1.32 -11.02
N ALA A 139 10.59 2.27 -11.93
CA ALA A 139 9.25 2.62 -12.42
C ALA A 139 9.24 2.33 -13.92
N ASP A 140 8.47 1.34 -14.35
CA ASP A 140 8.41 0.87 -15.74
C ASP A 140 7.43 1.67 -16.63
N GLY A 141 6.80 2.71 -16.06
CA GLY A 141 5.94 3.63 -16.80
C GLY A 141 4.45 3.44 -16.53
N ASP A 142 4.06 2.36 -15.84
CA ASP A 142 2.66 2.07 -15.50
C ASP A 142 2.56 1.92 -13.97
N TYR A 143 2.28 3.03 -13.27
CA TYR A 143 2.02 3.06 -11.81
C TYR A 143 2.97 2.23 -10.93
N GLY A 144 4.19 2.74 -10.71
CA GLY A 144 5.09 2.54 -9.55
C GLY A 144 4.84 1.38 -8.59
N ASP A 145 4.67 0.15 -9.09
CA ASP A 145 4.08 -0.98 -8.38
C ASP A 145 4.96 -1.50 -7.23
N VAL A 146 6.28 -1.37 -7.37
CA VAL A 146 7.27 -1.82 -6.40
C VAL A 146 8.37 -0.77 -6.22
N THR A 147 8.31 -0.06 -5.09
CA THR A 147 9.46 0.74 -4.64
C THR A 147 10.32 -0.09 -3.69
N ILE A 148 11.54 -0.42 -4.12
CA ILE A 148 12.57 -1.02 -3.28
C ILE A 148 13.42 0.14 -2.73
N SER A 149 13.42 0.38 -1.43
CA SER A 149 14.21 1.45 -0.85
C SER A 149 15.70 1.23 -1.13
N GLY A 150 16.43 2.30 -1.44
CA GLY A 150 17.90 2.23 -1.64
C GLY A 150 18.68 1.72 -0.42
N SER A 151 18.04 1.66 0.76
CA SER A 151 18.59 1.10 2.00
C SER A 151 18.36 -0.41 2.16
N GLY A 152 17.57 -1.06 1.29
CA GLY A 152 17.28 -2.49 1.33
C GLY A 152 16.38 -2.95 2.49
N THR A 153 15.78 -2.01 3.23
CA THR A 153 14.96 -2.31 4.43
C THR A 153 13.46 -2.32 4.16
N VAL A 154 12.99 -1.78 3.02
CA VAL A 154 11.57 -1.67 2.70
C VAL A 154 11.33 -2.02 1.23
N ILE A 155 10.46 -3.01 0.99
CA ILE A 155 9.71 -3.15 -0.26
C ILE A 155 8.35 -2.55 0.02
N SER A 156 8.04 -1.39 -0.55
CA SER A 156 6.68 -0.86 -0.54
C SER A 156 6.02 -1.19 -1.87
N ILE A 157 5.00 -2.03 -1.79
CA ILE A 157 4.04 -2.22 -2.88
C ILE A 157 3.15 -0.97 -2.86
N ASP A 158 2.97 -0.29 -4.00
CA ASP A 158 2.23 0.99 -4.13
C ASP A 158 0.88 0.99 -3.40
N ALA A 159 0.24 -0.18 -3.37
CA ALA A 159 -0.98 -0.48 -2.63
C ALA A 159 -0.88 -0.36 -1.10
N PHE A 160 0.14 0.28 -0.52
CA PHE A 160 0.26 0.60 0.91
C PHE A 160 0.71 2.05 1.19
N THR A 161 0.73 2.92 0.18
CA THR A 161 1.01 4.35 0.41
C THR A 161 -0.02 4.96 1.38
N GLY A 162 0.45 5.50 2.51
CA GLY A 162 -0.42 6.05 3.55
C GLY A 162 -1.10 5.04 4.48
N ALA A 163 -0.72 3.76 4.45
CA ALA A 163 -1.31 2.71 5.29
C ALA A 163 -1.00 2.91 6.79
N THR A 164 -1.98 2.55 7.63
CA THR A 164 -1.80 2.44 9.09
C THR A 164 -1.38 1.02 9.49
N ALA A 165 -0.75 0.88 10.66
CA ALA A 165 -0.36 -0.42 11.19
C ALA A 165 -1.58 -1.35 11.31
N GLY A 166 -1.45 -2.57 10.79
CA GLY A 166 -2.50 -3.60 10.83
C GLY A 166 -3.41 -3.67 9.60
N MET A 167 -3.18 -2.85 8.57
CA MET A 167 -3.85 -3.03 7.28
C MET A 167 -3.44 -4.34 6.61
N ILE A 168 -4.38 -4.94 5.87
CA ILE A 168 -4.17 -6.19 5.14
C ILE A 168 -4.46 -5.96 3.66
N LEU A 169 -3.52 -6.34 2.78
CA LEU A 169 -3.78 -6.39 1.35
C LEU A 169 -4.42 -7.74 1.00
N TYR A 170 -5.49 -7.69 0.22
CA TYR A 170 -6.17 -8.87 -0.28
C TYR A 170 -6.58 -8.67 -1.74
N TYR A 171 -6.81 -9.77 -2.43
CA TYR A 171 -7.31 -9.72 -3.81
C TYR A 171 -8.82 -9.92 -3.78
N ASP A 172 -9.55 -8.88 -4.18
CA ASP A 172 -10.99 -8.93 -4.34
C ASP A 172 -11.33 -9.50 -5.72
N GLY A 173 -12.05 -10.61 -5.74
CA GLY A 173 -12.52 -11.26 -6.97
C GLY A 173 -13.75 -10.59 -7.58
N ASP A 174 -14.36 -9.61 -6.91
CA ASP A 174 -15.54 -8.90 -7.38
C ASP A 174 -15.21 -8.04 -8.62
N SER A 175 -16.09 -8.05 -9.62
CA SER A 175 -15.82 -7.36 -10.89
C SER A 175 -15.84 -5.84 -10.76
N PRO A 176 -14.77 -5.12 -11.20
CA PRO A 176 -13.52 -5.66 -11.75
C PRO A 176 -12.56 -6.15 -10.65
N PRO A 177 -12.01 -7.37 -10.78
CA PRO A 177 -11.21 -7.96 -9.71
C PRO A 177 -9.90 -7.20 -9.56
N SER A 178 -9.55 -6.88 -8.33
CA SER A 178 -8.45 -5.97 -8.02
C SER A 178 -7.85 -6.22 -6.64
N TRP A 179 -6.61 -5.77 -6.44
CA TRP A 179 -6.01 -5.71 -5.11
C TRP A 179 -6.67 -4.60 -4.30
N ARG A 180 -7.08 -4.90 -3.07
CA ARG A 180 -7.74 -3.99 -2.14
C ARG A 180 -7.07 -4.02 -0.77
N GLN A 181 -7.28 -2.94 -0.02
CA GLN A 181 -6.87 -2.84 1.38
C GLN A 181 -8.07 -3.11 2.30
N LEU A 182 -7.87 -3.95 3.31
CA LEU A 182 -8.73 -4.04 4.47
C LEU A 182 -8.13 -3.18 5.58
N ALA A 183 -8.93 -2.25 6.11
CA ALA A 183 -8.55 -1.41 7.24
C ALA A 183 -8.20 -2.25 8.48
N PRO A 184 -7.41 -1.74 9.44
CA PRO A 184 -7.08 -2.50 10.64
C PRO A 184 -8.32 -2.87 11.45
N GLY A 185 -8.31 -4.06 12.05
CA GLY A 185 -9.35 -4.52 12.96
C GLY A 185 -9.29 -3.82 14.32
N SER A 186 -10.38 -3.93 15.07
CA SER A 186 -10.40 -3.55 16.50
C SER A 186 -9.86 -4.68 17.38
N SER A 187 -9.49 -4.37 18.63
CA SER A 187 -9.10 -5.40 19.61
C SER A 187 -10.17 -6.49 19.74
N GLY A 188 -9.73 -7.74 19.89
CA GLY A 188 -10.60 -8.90 20.03
C GLY A 188 -11.21 -9.44 18.73
N GLN A 189 -11.09 -8.71 17.62
CA GLN A 189 -11.55 -9.19 16.32
C GLN A 189 -10.58 -10.22 15.73
N PHE A 190 -11.15 -11.18 15.01
CA PHE A 190 -10.39 -12.13 14.20
C PHE A 190 -10.69 -11.92 12.72
N LEU A 191 -9.72 -12.26 11.87
CA LEU A 191 -9.90 -12.24 10.43
C LEU A 191 -10.64 -13.50 10.00
N LYS A 192 -11.74 -13.36 9.28
CA LYS A 192 -12.45 -14.47 8.64
C LYS A 192 -12.49 -14.27 7.13
N THR A 193 -12.62 -15.38 6.41
CA THR A 193 -12.94 -15.35 4.98
C THR A 193 -14.46 -15.38 4.80
N LEU A 194 -15.03 -14.47 4.02
CA LEU A 194 -16.44 -14.47 3.63
C LEU A 194 -16.73 -15.35 2.40
N GLY A 195 -15.69 -15.94 1.81
CA GLY A 195 -15.78 -16.68 0.56
C GLY A 195 -14.49 -16.49 -0.24
N ALA A 196 -14.59 -16.51 -1.57
CA ALA A 196 -13.45 -16.36 -2.48
C ALA A 196 -12.67 -15.06 -2.23
N ALA A 197 -11.63 -15.15 -1.39
CA ALA A 197 -10.66 -14.09 -1.11
C ALA A 197 -11.23 -12.75 -0.59
N ASP A 198 -12.41 -12.75 0.04
CA ASP A 198 -12.99 -11.57 0.72
C ASP A 198 -12.79 -11.67 2.24
N PRO A 199 -11.67 -11.18 2.80
CA PRO A 199 -11.44 -11.18 4.23
C PRO A 199 -12.19 -10.04 4.90
N ALA A 200 -12.78 -10.34 6.06
CA ALA A 200 -13.41 -9.34 6.90
C ALA A 200 -13.06 -9.58 8.37
N TRP A 201 -13.04 -8.50 9.14
CA TRP A 201 -12.97 -8.61 10.60
C TRP A 201 -14.28 -9.11 11.16
N SER A 202 -14.20 -9.97 12.17
CA SER A 202 -15.36 -10.50 12.87
C SER A 202 -15.12 -10.51 14.36
N ASP A 203 -16.18 -10.21 15.08
CA ASP A 203 -16.25 -10.37 16.53
C ASP A 203 -16.27 -11.85 16.89
N LEU A 204 -15.50 -12.24 17.92
CA LEU A 204 -15.50 -13.61 18.44
C LEU A 204 -16.74 -13.83 19.33
N PRO A 205 -17.70 -14.68 18.93
CA PRO A 205 -18.92 -14.87 19.73
C PRO A 205 -18.61 -15.46 21.11
N TYR A 206 -19.36 -15.02 22.11
CA TYR A 206 -19.27 -15.54 23.47
C TYR A 206 -20.65 -15.62 24.13
N ASP A 207 -21.15 -16.83 24.33
CA ASP A 207 -22.48 -17.06 24.90
C ASP A 207 -22.40 -17.31 26.40
N LEU A 208 -23.26 -16.63 27.17
CA LEU A 208 -23.34 -16.73 28.64
C LEU A 208 -24.69 -17.34 29.04
N PRO A 209 -24.76 -18.67 29.27
CA PRO A 209 -26.02 -19.35 29.55
C PRO A 209 -26.44 -19.26 31.01
N LEU A 210 -27.75 -19.22 31.21
CA LEU A 210 -28.47 -19.43 32.46
C LEU A 210 -29.43 -20.61 32.25
N SER A 211 -29.45 -21.56 33.20
CA SER A 211 -30.47 -22.60 33.26
C SER A 211 -30.82 -22.91 34.71
N PHE A 212 -32.10 -22.86 35.04
CA PHE A 212 -32.62 -23.14 36.38
C PHE A 212 -33.87 -24.01 36.29
N GLY A 213 -33.80 -25.20 36.88
CA GLY A 213 -34.93 -26.13 36.95
C GLY A 213 -35.84 -25.83 38.14
N GLY A 214 -37.16 -25.98 37.95
CA GLY A 214 -38.15 -25.73 39.00
C GLY A 214 -38.44 -24.25 39.24
N THR A 215 -39.07 -23.96 40.37
CA THR A 215 -39.55 -22.61 40.75
C THR A 215 -38.57 -21.92 41.69
N PRO A 216 -38.00 -20.75 41.31
CA PRO A 216 -37.11 -20.01 42.18
C PRO A 216 -37.78 -19.49 43.45
N THR A 217 -37.04 -19.44 44.55
CA THR A 217 -37.44 -18.70 45.76
C THR A 217 -37.04 -17.22 45.68
N ALA A 218 -37.63 -16.38 46.53
CA ALA A 218 -37.31 -14.94 46.57
C ALA A 218 -35.81 -14.70 46.81
N GLY A 219 -35.20 -13.87 45.95
CA GLY A 219 -33.78 -13.53 46.03
C GLY A 219 -32.82 -14.69 45.76
N GLN A 220 -33.30 -15.82 45.24
CA GLN A 220 -32.44 -16.99 45.00
C GLN A 220 -31.41 -16.72 43.90
N LEU A 221 -30.17 -17.13 44.13
CA LEU A 221 -29.18 -17.25 43.06
C LEU A 221 -29.61 -18.40 42.12
N ILE A 222 -30.03 -18.07 40.91
CA ILE A 222 -30.53 -19.02 39.90
C ILE A 222 -29.49 -19.36 38.82
N GLY A 223 -28.38 -18.62 38.77
CA GLY A 223 -27.25 -18.95 37.90
C GLY A 223 -25.98 -18.23 38.32
N LYS A 224 -24.83 -18.86 38.08
CA LYS A 224 -23.50 -18.29 38.39
C LYS A 224 -22.47 -18.83 37.42
N LEU A 225 -21.68 -17.93 36.84
CA LEU A 225 -20.59 -18.24 35.94
C LEU A 225 -19.36 -17.42 36.35
N ILE A 226 -18.18 -18.02 36.22
CA ILE A 226 -16.92 -17.28 36.22
C ILE A 226 -16.54 -17.05 34.77
N VAL A 227 -16.44 -15.79 34.37
CA VAL A 227 -16.06 -15.43 33.01
C VAL A 227 -14.54 -15.56 32.90
N VAL A 228 -14.04 -16.32 31.93
CA VAL A 228 -12.58 -16.60 31.78
C VAL A 228 -11.90 -15.71 30.72
N ARG A 229 -12.67 -14.79 30.13
CA ARG A 229 -12.25 -13.81 29.12
C ARG A 229 -12.96 -12.49 29.38
N ASP A 230 -12.44 -11.40 28.87
CA ASP A 230 -13.23 -10.16 28.83
C ASP A 230 -14.36 -10.34 27.82
N VAL A 231 -15.59 -10.04 28.25
CA VAL A 231 -16.79 -10.19 27.43
C VAL A 231 -17.52 -8.87 27.35
N ALA A 232 -17.72 -8.37 26.14
CA ALA A 232 -18.62 -7.27 25.86
C ALA A 232 -20.05 -7.79 25.69
N LEU A 233 -20.98 -7.18 26.39
CA LEU A 233 -22.41 -7.37 26.29
C LEU A 233 -23.02 -6.11 25.67
N ALA A 234 -23.75 -6.27 24.58
CA ALA A 234 -24.40 -5.15 23.90
C ALA A 234 -25.40 -4.42 24.81
N ALA A 235 -25.68 -3.15 24.50
CA ALA A 235 -26.75 -2.39 25.15
C ALA A 235 -28.07 -3.19 25.16
N ASN A 236 -28.75 -3.21 26.31
CA ASN A 236 -29.98 -4.00 26.53
C ASN A 236 -29.81 -5.51 26.26
N PHE A 237 -28.59 -6.04 26.35
CA PHE A 237 -28.24 -7.41 25.99
C PHE A 237 -28.81 -7.82 24.62
N ALA A 238 -28.75 -6.92 23.64
CA ALA A 238 -29.37 -7.12 22.33
C ALA A 238 -28.96 -8.46 21.67
N GLY A 239 -29.95 -9.19 21.17
CA GLY A 239 -29.77 -10.52 20.56
C GLY A 239 -29.74 -11.69 21.55
N SER A 240 -29.86 -11.43 22.85
CA SER A 240 -30.07 -12.45 23.86
C SER A 240 -31.46 -13.08 23.72
N VAL A 241 -31.59 -14.34 24.13
CA VAL A 241 -32.82 -15.12 24.02
C VAL A 241 -33.11 -15.87 25.30
N GLY A 242 -34.37 -16.21 25.53
CA GLY A 242 -34.79 -16.95 26.70
C GLY A 242 -36.01 -17.82 26.47
N HIS A 243 -36.24 -18.73 27.40
CA HIS A 243 -37.36 -19.65 27.46
C HIS A 243 -37.79 -19.85 28.91
N VAL A 244 -39.08 -20.02 29.12
CA VAL A 244 -39.66 -20.38 30.41
C VAL A 244 -40.63 -21.53 30.20
N GLY A 245 -40.55 -22.56 31.03
CA GLY A 245 -41.44 -23.72 30.93
C GLY A 245 -42.86 -23.42 31.43
N THR A 246 -42.97 -22.68 32.55
CA THR A 246 -44.25 -22.20 33.08
C THR A 246 -44.20 -20.70 33.26
N ASN A 247 -45.14 -19.97 32.66
CA ASN A 247 -45.19 -18.51 32.73
C ASN A 247 -45.46 -18.02 34.17
N PRO A 248 -44.88 -16.87 34.57
CA PRO A 248 -45.17 -16.27 35.86
C PRO A 248 -46.57 -15.61 35.89
N ALA A 249 -47.15 -15.41 37.08
CA ALA A 249 -48.44 -14.74 37.22
C ALA A 249 -48.32 -13.19 37.28
N ALA A 250 -47.14 -12.68 37.61
CA ALA A 250 -46.71 -11.30 37.40
C ALA A 250 -45.35 -11.23 36.67
N THR A 251 -44.91 -10.05 36.25
CA THR A 251 -43.59 -9.92 35.61
C THR A 251 -42.47 -10.37 36.56
N PHE A 252 -41.66 -11.33 36.12
CA PHE A 252 -40.54 -11.87 36.88
C PHE A 252 -39.22 -11.25 36.39
N ALA A 253 -38.57 -10.45 37.22
CA ALA A 253 -37.37 -9.68 36.89
C ALA A 253 -36.09 -10.29 37.48
N VAL A 254 -35.36 -11.06 36.67
CA VAL A 254 -34.06 -11.60 37.07
C VAL A 254 -33.02 -10.48 37.05
N ASP A 255 -32.37 -10.23 38.18
CA ASP A 255 -31.25 -9.30 38.27
C ASP A 255 -29.96 -9.97 37.77
N VAL A 256 -29.28 -9.31 36.84
CA VAL A 256 -27.99 -9.76 36.29
C VAL A 256 -26.90 -8.95 36.95
N GLN A 257 -26.00 -9.61 37.67
CA GLN A 257 -24.96 -8.95 38.46
C GLN A 257 -23.56 -9.34 38.00
N ASP A 258 -22.66 -8.35 37.96
CA ASP A 258 -21.21 -8.54 37.85
C ASP A 258 -20.55 -8.26 39.20
N ASN A 259 -19.95 -9.28 39.82
CA ASN A 259 -19.32 -9.19 41.14
C ASN A 259 -20.22 -8.54 42.22
N GLY A 260 -21.52 -8.80 42.15
CA GLY A 260 -22.53 -8.28 43.09
C GLY A 260 -23.15 -6.93 42.69
N ALA A 261 -22.69 -6.30 41.61
CA ALA A 261 -23.28 -5.06 41.10
C ALA A 261 -24.25 -5.34 39.96
N SER A 262 -25.48 -4.82 40.02
CA SER A 262 -26.47 -4.99 38.94
C SER A 262 -26.02 -4.30 37.65
N ILE A 263 -25.87 -5.09 36.60
CA ILE A 263 -25.52 -4.65 35.25
C ILE A 263 -26.72 -4.67 34.28
N GLY A 264 -27.85 -5.26 34.70
CA GLY A 264 -29.07 -5.30 33.92
C GLY A 264 -30.13 -6.24 34.50
N THR A 265 -31.20 -6.41 33.75
CA THR A 265 -32.35 -7.23 34.15
C THR A 265 -32.85 -8.07 32.98
N VAL A 266 -33.25 -9.30 33.25
CA VAL A 266 -34.03 -10.15 32.34
C VAL A 266 -35.44 -10.26 32.88
N SER A 267 -36.38 -9.58 32.24
CA SER A 267 -37.79 -9.59 32.62
C SER A 267 -38.57 -10.62 31.82
N ILE A 268 -39.38 -11.43 32.50
CA ILE A 268 -40.28 -12.42 31.90
C ILE A 268 -41.71 -11.97 32.16
N SER A 269 -42.46 -11.67 31.10
CA SER A 269 -43.86 -11.26 31.22
C SER A 269 -44.77 -12.45 31.55
N THR A 270 -46.03 -12.17 31.92
CA THR A 270 -47.05 -13.21 32.14
C THR A 270 -47.39 -14.02 30.88
N GLY A 271 -47.08 -13.47 29.70
CA GLY A 271 -47.14 -14.18 28.42
C GLY A 271 -45.92 -15.05 28.11
N GLY A 272 -44.92 -15.08 28.99
CA GLY A 272 -43.65 -15.80 28.78
C GLY A 272 -42.65 -15.06 27.88
N ALA A 273 -42.90 -13.79 27.57
CA ALA A 273 -42.02 -12.99 26.72
C ALA A 273 -40.83 -12.45 27.53
N PHE A 274 -39.63 -12.54 26.97
CA PHE A 274 -38.40 -12.04 27.57
C PHE A 274 -38.09 -10.62 27.09
N THR A 275 -37.81 -9.73 28.03
CA THR A 275 -37.26 -8.39 27.77
C THR A 275 -35.93 -8.27 28.50
N PHE A 276 -34.89 -7.89 27.77
CA PHE A 276 -33.55 -7.73 28.29
C PHE A 276 -33.21 -6.24 28.37
N THR A 277 -32.66 -5.80 29.50
CA THR A 277 -32.24 -4.41 29.70
C THR A 277 -30.91 -4.37 30.41
N THR A 278 -30.03 -3.44 30.03
CA THR A 278 -28.82 -3.16 30.78
C THR A 278 -29.04 -1.94 31.68
N SER A 279 -28.29 -1.84 32.77
CA SER A 279 -28.30 -0.65 33.61
C SER A 279 -27.96 0.59 32.76
N SER A 280 -28.85 1.58 32.77
CA SER A 280 -28.76 2.79 31.93
C SER A 280 -28.87 2.57 30.42
N GLY A 281 -29.23 1.38 29.95
CA GLY A 281 -29.38 1.07 28.52
C GLY A 281 -28.06 1.10 27.72
N THR A 282 -26.91 1.06 28.39
CA THR A 282 -25.59 1.07 27.75
C THR A 282 -24.96 -0.32 27.69
N ALA A 283 -24.01 -0.52 26.77
CA ALA A 283 -23.21 -1.75 26.73
C ALA A 283 -22.44 -1.96 28.05
N LYS A 284 -22.16 -3.23 28.37
CA LYS A 284 -21.45 -3.64 29.58
C LYS A 284 -20.26 -4.51 29.23
N THR A 285 -19.24 -4.48 30.06
CA THR A 285 -18.10 -5.40 29.97
C THR A 285 -18.04 -6.19 31.26
N VAL A 286 -17.88 -7.51 31.14
CA VAL A 286 -17.59 -8.40 32.26
C VAL A 286 -16.15 -8.88 32.07
N SER A 287 -15.28 -8.54 33.02
CA SER A 287 -13.86 -8.87 32.90
C SER A 287 -13.55 -10.33 33.23
N SER A 288 -12.43 -10.81 32.74
CA SER A 288 -11.90 -12.11 33.10
C SER A 288 -11.71 -12.24 34.61
N GLY A 289 -12.12 -13.39 35.15
CA GLY A 289 -12.14 -13.68 36.59
C GLY A 289 -13.37 -13.14 37.32
N HIS A 290 -14.20 -12.29 36.70
CA HIS A 290 -15.42 -11.80 37.32
C HIS A 290 -16.49 -12.88 37.44
N ARG A 291 -17.33 -12.72 38.46
CA ARG A 291 -18.46 -13.58 38.74
C ARG A 291 -19.74 -12.94 38.21
N LEU A 292 -20.28 -13.53 37.14
CA LEU A 292 -21.59 -13.18 36.61
C LEU A 292 -22.66 -14.01 37.32
N GLU A 293 -23.63 -13.35 37.92
CA GLU A 293 -24.69 -13.96 38.72
C GLU A 293 -26.08 -13.53 38.26
N PHE A 294 -27.04 -14.43 38.42
CA PHE A 294 -28.44 -14.21 38.11
C PHE A 294 -29.26 -14.44 39.36
N TYR A 295 -29.97 -13.43 39.82
CA TYR A 295 -30.79 -13.49 41.02
C TYR A 295 -32.27 -13.38 40.68
N ALA A 296 -33.07 -14.27 41.26
CA ALA A 296 -34.52 -14.14 41.25
C ALA A 296 -34.94 -12.84 41.97
N PRO A 297 -36.08 -12.24 41.60
CA PRO A 297 -36.67 -11.12 42.31
C PRO A 297 -36.72 -11.34 43.82
N ALA A 298 -36.38 -10.30 44.59
CA ALA A 298 -36.43 -10.35 46.06
C ALA A 298 -37.85 -10.16 46.64
N ASN A 299 -38.88 -9.94 45.81
CA ASN A 299 -40.25 -9.87 46.31
C ASN A 299 -40.67 -11.24 46.87
N SER A 300 -41.33 -11.24 48.02
CA SER A 300 -41.76 -12.45 48.71
C SER A 300 -43.30 -12.53 48.77
N PRO A 301 -43.91 -13.67 48.37
CA PRO A 301 -43.24 -14.79 47.73
C PRO A 301 -42.78 -14.42 46.32
N ALA A 302 -41.65 -15.00 45.88
CA ALA A 302 -41.36 -15.03 44.44
C ALA A 302 -42.47 -15.83 43.75
N GLU A 303 -42.88 -15.36 42.58
CA GLU A 303 -43.97 -15.92 41.76
C GLU A 303 -43.98 -17.45 41.77
N SER A 304 -44.98 -18.07 42.42
CA SER A 304 -45.01 -19.51 42.66
C SER A 304 -45.31 -20.34 41.40
N SER A 305 -45.74 -19.71 40.30
CA SER A 305 -46.04 -20.39 39.05
C SER A 305 -44.86 -20.50 38.11
N ILE A 306 -43.85 -19.63 38.22
CA ILE A 306 -42.76 -19.64 37.24
C ILE A 306 -41.90 -20.89 37.42
N ALA A 307 -41.53 -21.54 36.33
CA ALA A 307 -40.65 -22.71 36.39
C ALA A 307 -39.82 -22.90 35.13
N ASN A 308 -38.66 -23.56 35.29
CA ASN A 308 -37.79 -24.02 34.22
C ASN A 308 -37.32 -22.87 33.32
N ILE A 309 -36.53 -21.98 33.89
CA ILE A 309 -36.03 -20.77 33.25
C ILE A 309 -34.73 -21.11 32.51
N ALA A 310 -34.62 -20.69 31.26
CA ALA A 310 -33.38 -20.67 30.51
C ALA A 310 -33.21 -19.32 29.82
N ALA A 311 -31.99 -18.79 29.82
CA ALA A 311 -31.64 -17.61 29.04
C ALA A 311 -30.20 -17.74 28.54
N THR A 312 -29.87 -17.08 27.45
CA THR A 312 -28.48 -16.95 27.00
C THR A 312 -28.24 -15.49 26.68
N LEU A 313 -27.30 -14.88 27.41
CA LEU A 313 -26.85 -13.54 27.08
C LEU A 313 -25.84 -13.65 25.94
N LYS A 314 -26.12 -12.91 24.85
CA LYS A 314 -25.21 -12.82 23.71
C LYS A 314 -24.10 -11.84 24.01
N GLY A 315 -22.86 -12.30 23.96
CA GLY A 315 -21.66 -11.48 24.11
C GLY A 315 -20.65 -11.67 22.99
N THR A 316 -19.61 -10.86 23.05
CA THR A 316 -18.42 -10.91 22.19
C THR A 316 -17.19 -10.94 23.10
N ALA A 317 -16.25 -11.83 22.84
CA ALA A 317 -14.94 -11.80 23.50
C ALA A 317 -14.11 -10.63 22.94
N ILE A 318 -13.52 -9.82 23.82
CA ILE A 318 -12.75 -8.61 23.47
C ILE A 318 -11.31 -8.67 23.97
#